data_AF-A0A180EYR4-F1
#
_entry.id   AF-A0A180EYR4-F1
#
_cell.length_a   1.000
_cell.length_b   1.000
_cell.length_c   1.000
_cell.angle_alpha   90.00
_cell.angle_beta   90.00
_cell.angle_gamma   90.00
#
_symmetry.space_group_name_H-M   'P 1'
#
loop_
_entity.id
_entity.type
_entity.pdbx_description
1 polymer ?
#
loop_
_entity_poly.entity_id
_entity_poly.type
_entity_poly.pdbx_seq_one_letter_code
_entity_poly.pdbx_strand_id
1 'polypeptide(L)' 'MPAKKPKGKPLSDAQKEENKKISGFRIPVKHAVCGVKKCRIAKERFRCRKFGFDDLVMLVACGLHNLECH' A
#
# COMPACT_ATOMS: atom_id res chain seq x y z
N MET A 1 5.29 -8.35 10.40
CA MET A 1 6.25 -7.90 9.37
C MET A 1 7.00 -9.12 8.83
N PRO A 2 7.43 -9.16 7.56
CA PRO A 2 8.09 -10.36 7.02
C PRO A 2 9.45 -10.60 7.68
N ALA A 3 9.73 -11.85 8.05
CA ALA A 3 11.02 -12.30 8.56
C ALA A 3 12.11 -12.12 7.50
N LYS A 4 13.22 -11.50 7.89
CA LYS A 4 14.39 -11.31 7.02
C LYS A 4 15.23 -12.58 6.98
N LYS A 5 15.84 -12.86 5.83
CA LYS A 5 16.82 -13.93 5.71
C LYS A 5 18.04 -13.63 6.59
N PRO A 6 18.46 -14.54 7.49
CA PRO A 6 19.73 -14.42 8.18
C PRO A 6 20.91 -14.54 7.19
N LYS A 7 22.04 -13.87 7.49
CA LYS A 7 23.23 -13.91 6.63
C LYS A 7 23.74 -15.36 6.52
N GLY A 8 23.87 -15.87 5.29
CA GLY A 8 24.40 -17.20 5.00
C GLY A 8 23.48 -18.39 5.33
N LYS A 9 22.22 -18.16 5.76
CA LYS A 9 21.29 -19.24 6.12
C LYS A 9 19.93 -19.07 5.44
N PRO A 10 19.27 -20.16 5.00
CA PRO A 10 17.92 -20.11 4.45
C PRO A 10 16.89 -19.77 5.55
N LEU A 11 15.74 -19.23 5.13
CA LEU A 11 14.56 -19.12 6.01
C LEU A 11 14.07 -20.52 6.35
N SER A 12 13.63 -20.73 7.60
CA SER A 12 12.93 -21.96 7.94
C SER A 12 11.61 -22.05 7.18
N ASP A 13 11.07 -23.25 6.99
CA ASP A 13 9.82 -23.42 6.24
C ASP A 13 8.63 -22.77 6.95
N ALA A 14 8.62 -22.75 8.28
CA ALA A 14 7.66 -21.99 9.07
C ALA A 14 7.73 -20.48 8.77
N GLN A 15 8.94 -19.90 8.70
CA GLN A 15 9.12 -18.48 8.37
C GLN A 15 8.73 -18.15 6.92
N LYS A 16 8.94 -19.09 5.98
CA LYS A 16 8.50 -18.92 4.58
C LYS A 16 6.98 -18.88 4.50
N GLU A 17 6.30 -19.80 5.20
CA GLU A 17 4.84 -19.88 5.20
C GLU A 17 4.22 -18.64 5.84
N GLU A 18 4.76 -18.15 6.96
CA GLU A 18 4.32 -16.90 7.57
C GLU A 18 4.56 -15.70 6.63
N ASN A 19 5.73 -15.62 6.00
CA ASN A 19 6.03 -14.58 5.01
C ASN A 19 5.07 -14.61 3.81
N LYS A 20 4.64 -15.80 3.38
CA LYS A 20 3.68 -16.00 2.28
C LYS A 20 2.29 -15.50 2.66
N LYS A 21 1.82 -15.74 3.90
CA LYS A 21 0.56 -15.18 4.40
C LYS A 21 0.60 -13.66 4.46
N ILE A 22 1.70 -13.10 4.99
CA ILE A 22 1.90 -11.65 5.08
C ILE A 22 1.97 -11.02 3.69
N SER A 23 2.68 -11.65 2.74
CA SER A 23 2.77 -11.13 1.37
C SER A 23 1.43 -11.23 0.64
N GLY A 24 0.67 -12.31 0.84
CA GLY A 24 -0.64 -12.52 0.24
C GLY A 24 -1.63 -11.39 0.55
N PHE A 25 -1.64 -10.90 1.79
CA PHE A 25 -2.45 -9.72 2.15
C PHE A 25 -1.84 -8.40 1.66
N ARG A 26 -0.51 -8.25 1.77
CA ARG A 26 0.16 -6.98 1.47
C ARG A 26 0.18 -6.63 -0.02
N ILE A 27 0.31 -7.62 -0.90
CA ILE A 27 0.39 -7.43 -2.35
C ILE A 27 -0.87 -6.72 -2.90
N PRO A 28 -2.11 -7.20 -2.68
CA PRO A 28 -3.30 -6.53 -3.17
C PRO A 28 -3.46 -5.12 -2.60
N VAL A 29 -3.18 -4.92 -1.30
CA VAL A 29 -3.18 -3.58 -0.68
C VAL A 29 -2.18 -2.64 -1.36
N LYS A 30 -0.97 -3.12 -1.67
CA LYS A 30 0.02 -2.34 -2.41
C LYS A 30 -0.44 -1.97 -3.81
N HIS A 31 -1.12 -2.87 -4.51
CA HIS A 31 -1.68 -2.59 -5.83
C HIS A 31 -2.75 -1.50 -5.76
N ALA A 32 -3.69 -1.60 -4.81
CA ALA A 32 -4.71 -0.56 -4.59
C ALA A 32 -4.07 0.80 -4.26
N VAL A 33 -3.12 0.85 -3.33
CA VAL A 33 -2.41 2.09 -2.98
C VAL A 33 -1.60 2.64 -4.16
N CYS A 34 -1.00 1.78 -4.99
CA CYS A 34 -0.33 2.19 -6.22
C CYS A 34 -1.31 2.81 -7.22
N GLY A 35 -2.49 2.21 -7.36
CA GLY A 35 -3.59 2.72 -8.19
C GLY A 35 -4.08 4.10 -7.74
N VAL A 36 -4.37 4.27 -6.44
CA VAL A 36 -4.78 5.56 -5.86
C VAL A 36 -3.72 6.65 -6.10
N LYS A 37 -2.43 6.30 -6.03
CA LYS A 37 -1.32 7.22 -6.28
C LYS A 37 -1.16 7.66 -7.74
N LYS A 38 -1.96 7.14 -8.68
CA LYS A 38 -2.11 7.75 -10.02
C LYS A 38 -2.63 9.19 -9.90
N CYS A 39 -3.49 9.46 -8.93
CA CYS A 39 -3.85 10.82 -8.55
C CYS A 39 -2.60 11.49 -7.94
N ARG A 40 -1.93 12.36 -8.71
CA ARG A 40 -0.67 13.01 -8.27
C ARG A 40 -0.80 13.73 -6.94
N ILE A 41 -1.97 14.30 -6.65
CA ILE A 41 -2.28 14.96 -5.38
C ILE A 41 -2.17 14.02 -4.16
N ALA A 42 -2.37 12.71 -4.33
CA ALA A 42 -2.21 11.70 -3.27
C ALA A 42 -0.75 11.19 -3.14
N LYS A 43 0.14 11.58 -4.06
CA LYS A 43 1.56 11.19 -4.07
C LYS A 43 2.50 12.37 -3.75
N GLU A 44 2.17 13.56 -4.24
CA GLU A 44 3.00 14.75 -4.14
C GLU A 44 2.62 15.62 -2.95
N ARG A 45 3.56 16.46 -2.49
CA ARG A 45 3.28 17.44 -1.45
C ARG A 45 2.48 18.59 -2.05
N PHE A 46 1.24 18.77 -1.61
CA PHE A 46 0.46 19.95 -1.93
C PHE A 46 0.56 21.00 -0.80
N ARG A 47 0.26 22.26 -1.13
CA ARG A 47 0.48 23.42 -0.22
C ARG A 47 -0.73 23.74 0.68
N CYS A 48 -1.87 23.11 0.44
CA CYS A 48 -3.08 23.31 1.24
C CYS A 48 -2.86 22.76 2.66
N ARG A 49 -3.03 23.61 3.68
CA ARG A 49 -2.90 23.25 5.11
C ARG A 49 -4.23 23.33 5.86
N LYS A 50 -5.35 23.14 5.14
CA LYS A 50 -6.67 23.09 5.78
C LYS A 50 -6.79 21.76 6.52
N PHE A 51 -7.32 21.82 7.75
CA PHE A 51 -7.56 20.62 8.55
C PHE A 51 -8.47 19.63 7.80
N GLY A 52 -8.11 18.35 7.79
CA GLY A 52 -8.87 17.28 7.11
C GLY A 52 -8.80 17.29 5.58
N PHE A 53 -8.01 18.17 4.97
CA PHE A 53 -7.88 18.21 3.51
C PHE A 53 -7.14 16.98 2.97
N ASP A 54 -6.12 16.48 3.69
CA ASP A 54 -5.43 15.24 3.32
C ASP A 54 -6.38 14.04 3.28
N ASP A 55 -7.26 13.91 4.28
CA ASP A 55 -8.28 12.84 4.33
C ASP A 55 -9.29 12.97 3.18
N LEU A 56 -9.75 14.18 2.89
CA LEU A 56 -10.66 14.43 1.75
C LEU A 56 -9.99 14.07 0.41
N VAL A 57 -8.73 14.46 0.22
CA VAL A 57 -7.95 14.11 -0.99
C VAL A 57 -7.84 12.60 -1.12
N MET A 58 -7.54 11.89 -0.03
CA MET A 58 -7.44 10.44 -0.04
C MET A 58 -8.79 9.78 -0.36
N LEU A 59 -9.88 10.26 0.24
CA LEU A 59 -11.24 9.74 0.02
C LEU A 59 -11.67 9.89 -1.46
N VAL A 60 -11.45 11.07 -2.02
CA VAL A 60 -11.75 11.35 -3.44
C VAL A 60 -10.87 10.50 -4.35
N ALA A 61 -9.56 10.40 -4.08
CA ALA A 61 -8.65 9.59 -4.89
C ALA A 61 -9.01 8.09 -4.85
N CYS A 62 -9.41 7.56 -3.68
CA CYS A 62 -9.94 6.20 -3.56
C CYS A 62 -11.25 6.02 -4.34
N GLY A 63 -12.18 6.97 -4.23
CA GLY A 63 -13.44 6.94 -4.96
C GLY A 63 -13.23 6.91 -6.47
N LEU A 64 -12.35 7.77 -6.99
CA LEU A 64 -11.98 7.77 -8.41
C LEU A 64 -11.33 6.45 -8.84
N HIS A 65 -10.38 5.93 -8.05
CA HIS A 65 -9.74 4.65 -8.35
C HIS A 65 -10.75 3.49 -8.42
N ASN A 66 -11.74 3.48 -7.52
CA ASN A 66 -12.78 2.46 -7.51
C ASN A 66 -13.70 2.55 -8.74
N LEU A 67 -13.98 3.76 -9.23
CA LEU A 67 -14.76 3.96 -10.46
C LEU A 67 -14.01 3.52 -11.72
N GLU A 68 -12.69 3.73 -11.77
CA GLU A 68 -11.85 3.31 -12.90
C GLU A 68 -11.59 1.79 -12.94
N CYS A 69 -11.77 1.10 -11.82
CA CYS A 69 -11.58 -0.35 -11.71
C CYS A 69 -12.86 -1.15 -12.00
N HIS A 70 -13.98 -0.49 -12.30
CA HIS A 70 -15.27 -1.08 -12.67
C HIS A 70 -15.57 -0.82 -14.16
#